data_AF-A0A194QR74-F1
#
_entry.id   AF-A0A194QR74-F1
#
_cell.length_a   1.000
_cell.length_b   1.000
_cell.length_c   1.000
_cell.angle_alpha   90.00
_cell.angle_beta   90.00
_cell.angle_gamma   90.00
#
_symmetry.space_group_name_H-M   'P 1'
#
loop_
_entity.id
_entity.type
_entity.pdbx_description
1 polymer ?
#
loop_
_entity_poly.entity_id
_entity_poly.type
_entity_poly.pdbx_seq_one_letter_code
_entity_poly.pdbx_strand_id
1 'polypeptide(L)'
;MLLASAAAVVVVSQVAKKICKYIFNSSKHTENEVANDDTCSEVIQIKNREINDVILFSDDIVRHTIRIPPNKEITICESRELNCFKLIKYIKSARETLDVCMYLITSTEITEQIIRLGQKHVLVRIVVDSDMAYAPPSQIKRLEEYSFIQVQTNKRSILMHHKFCIVDGPKAIKRKLLLRAHAEKLNVHGHLTRKITNQFPKIKNTKGFVMSGSLNWSTQAMVSNHESVIVTSHPNIVSKFEKEFESLWVENEPTKFAMHALTWIRALKDEVLVVKENIVMHTFANKFKDMCEVNQSALGQRG
;
A
#
# COMPACT_ATOMS: atom_id res chain seq x y z
N MET A 1 -44.31 37.67 9.22
CA MET A 1 -44.69 36.75 8.12
C MET A 1 -43.39 36.15 7.58
N LEU A 2 -43.18 34.84 7.42
CA LEU A 2 -44.11 33.72 7.24
C LEU A 2 -43.82 32.58 8.22
N LEU A 3 -44.85 32.13 8.93
CA LEU A 3 -44.94 30.76 9.44
C LEU A 3 -45.13 29.85 8.21
N ALA A 4 -44.10 29.06 7.85
CA ALA A 4 -44.30 28.00 6.87
C ALA A 4 -45.29 26.99 7.48
N SER A 5 -46.47 26.87 6.88
CA SER A 5 -47.51 25.97 7.39
C SER A 5 -47.00 24.52 7.34
N ALA A 6 -47.37 23.71 8.33
CA ALA A 6 -46.97 22.30 8.42
C ALA A 6 -47.28 21.51 7.13
N ALA A 7 -48.29 21.94 6.36
CA ALA A 7 -48.61 21.40 5.05
C ALA A 7 -47.47 21.60 4.02
N ALA A 8 -46.80 22.75 4.01
CA ALA A 8 -45.69 23.02 3.10
C ALA A 8 -44.48 22.11 3.37
N VAL A 9 -44.19 21.84 4.65
CA VAL A 9 -43.09 20.94 5.05
C VAL A 9 -43.38 19.48 4.67
N VAL A 10 -44.63 19.05 4.80
CA VAL A 10 -45.05 17.69 4.41
C VAL A 10 -45.01 17.51 2.89
N VAL A 11 -45.43 18.51 2.11
CA VAL A 11 -45.39 18.46 0.65
C VAL A 11 -43.93 18.42 0.15
N VAL A 12 -43.03 19.23 0.71
CA VAL A 12 -41.60 19.21 0.34
C VAL A 12 -40.97 17.84 0.68
N SER A 13 -41.33 17.23 1.80
CA SER A 13 -40.84 15.89 2.19
C SER A 13 -41.33 14.77 1.27
N GLN A 14 -42.59 14.84 0.83
CA GLN A 14 -43.15 13.85 -0.11
C GLN A 14 -42.59 14.01 -1.53
N VAL A 15 -42.37 15.24 -1.97
CA VAL A 15 -41.72 15.55 -3.26
C VAL A 15 -40.25 15.08 -3.25
N ALA A 16 -39.50 15.35 -2.18
CA ALA A 16 -38.13 14.87 -2.02
C ALA A 16 -38.04 13.33 -2.02
N LYS A 17 -38.99 12.63 -1.37
CA LYS A 17 -39.09 11.16 -1.41
C LYS A 17 -39.39 10.62 -2.81
N LYS A 18 -40.29 11.27 -3.57
CA LYS A 18 -40.58 10.88 -4.96
C LYS A 18 -39.39 11.12 -5.89
N ILE A 19 -38.68 12.24 -5.72
CA ILE A 19 -37.47 12.56 -6.51
C ILE A 19 -36.35 11.57 -6.18
N CYS A 20 -36.09 11.26 -4.90
CA CYS A 20 -35.10 10.26 -4.52
C CYS A 20 -35.44 8.88 -5.09
N LYS A 21 -36.71 8.48 -5.06
CA LYS A 21 -37.17 7.19 -5.61
C LYS A 21 -37.06 7.15 -7.14
N TYR A 22 -37.32 8.27 -7.82
CA TYR A 22 -37.17 8.41 -9.27
C TYR A 22 -35.69 8.33 -9.70
N ILE A 23 -34.78 9.03 -9.00
CA ILE A 23 -33.33 8.98 -9.26
C ILE A 23 -32.78 7.58 -9.02
N PHE A 24 -33.15 6.92 -7.91
CA PHE A 24 -32.70 5.57 -7.61
C PHE A 24 -33.27 4.50 -8.56
N ASN A 25 -34.50 4.67 -9.07
CA ASN A 25 -35.06 3.75 -10.05
C ASN A 25 -34.57 4.02 -11.48
N SER A 26 -34.25 5.27 -11.83
CA SER A 26 -33.67 5.62 -13.14
C SER A 26 -32.28 4.99 -13.30
N SER A 27 -31.49 4.94 -12.21
CA SER A 27 -30.19 4.24 -12.18
C SER A 27 -30.29 2.72 -12.36
N LYS A 28 -31.47 2.12 -12.25
CA LYS A 28 -31.70 0.67 -12.44
C LYS A 28 -32.10 0.29 -13.87
N HIS A 29 -32.39 1.28 -14.72
CA HIS A 29 -32.90 1.05 -16.08
C HIS A 29 -31.89 1.39 -17.19
N THR A 30 -30.64 1.70 -16.84
CA THR A 30 -29.54 1.95 -17.79
C THR A 30 -28.45 0.89 -17.69
N GLU A 31 -28.83 -0.36 -17.41
CA GLU A 31 -28.03 -1.53 -17.73
C GLU A 31 -28.79 -2.30 -18.81
N ASN A 32 -28.58 -1.93 -20.07
CA ASN A 32 -28.57 -2.84 -21.21
C ASN A 32 -28.16 -2.10 -22.49
N GLU A 33 -27.12 -2.65 -23.11
CA GLU A 33 -26.65 -2.46 -24.49
C GLU A 33 -25.55 -1.43 -24.80
N VAL A 34 -24.47 -2.01 -25.37
CA VAL A 34 -23.41 -1.48 -26.26
C VAL A 34 -22.05 -1.07 -25.63
N ALA A 35 -21.20 -2.10 -25.53
CA ALA A 35 -19.84 -2.25 -26.08
C ALA A 35 -18.67 -1.27 -25.78
N ASN A 36 -17.55 -1.95 -25.46
CA ASN A 36 -16.12 -1.64 -25.67
C ASN A 36 -15.24 -1.06 -24.55
N ASP A 37 -14.11 -1.75 -24.41
CA ASP A 37 -12.76 -1.36 -23.97
C ASP A 37 -12.33 -1.48 -22.49
N ASP A 38 -11.65 -2.62 -22.22
CA ASP A 38 -10.25 -2.69 -21.81
C ASP A 38 -9.77 -1.82 -20.64
N THR A 39 -9.87 -2.37 -19.42
CA THR A 39 -8.80 -2.31 -18.36
C THR A 39 -9.22 -2.96 -17.03
N CYS A 40 -10.52 -3.18 -16.80
CA CYS A 40 -11.00 -3.57 -15.46
C CYS A 40 -11.00 -5.10 -15.21
N SER A 41 -11.04 -5.92 -16.26
CA SER A 41 -11.17 -7.38 -16.13
C SER A 41 -9.87 -8.08 -15.69
N GLU A 42 -8.69 -7.61 -16.13
CA GLU A 42 -7.40 -8.20 -15.71
C GLU A 42 -7.14 -8.01 -14.21
N VAL A 43 -7.50 -6.85 -13.66
CA VAL A 43 -7.25 -6.48 -12.26
C VAL A 43 -8.08 -7.33 -11.29
N ILE A 44 -9.23 -7.84 -11.75
CA ILE A 44 -10.11 -8.71 -10.95
C ILE A 44 -9.64 -10.18 -10.98
N GLN A 45 -8.98 -10.63 -12.05
CA GLN A 45 -8.50 -12.02 -12.16
C GLN A 45 -7.29 -12.35 -11.28
N ILE A 46 -6.50 -11.35 -10.86
CA ILE A 46 -5.35 -11.57 -9.94
C ILE A 46 -5.81 -11.89 -8.51
N LYS A 47 -7.04 -11.53 -8.11
CA LYS A 47 -7.48 -11.57 -6.70
C LYS A 47 -7.49 -12.96 -6.06
N ASN A 48 -7.62 -14.03 -6.84
CA ASN A 48 -7.78 -15.39 -6.31
C ASN A 48 -6.75 -16.41 -6.83
N ARG A 49 -6.00 -16.09 -7.88
CA ARG A 49 -4.99 -17.00 -8.43
C ARG A 49 -3.71 -16.89 -7.61
N GLU A 50 -3.13 -18.06 -7.35
CA GLU A 50 -1.78 -18.10 -6.82
C GLU A 50 -0.83 -17.51 -7.86
N ILE A 51 -0.01 -16.55 -7.45
CA ILE A 51 1.04 -15.98 -8.28
C ILE A 51 2.25 -16.88 -8.08
N ASN A 52 2.78 -17.44 -9.16
CA ASN A 52 4.02 -18.20 -9.21
C ASN A 52 4.67 -17.86 -10.55
N ASP A 53 5.42 -16.77 -10.57
CA ASP A 53 5.92 -16.13 -11.80
C ASP A 53 7.40 -15.80 -11.64
N VAL A 54 8.11 -15.72 -12.77
CA VAL A 54 9.52 -15.34 -12.82
C VAL A 54 9.69 -14.29 -13.90
N ILE A 55 10.44 -13.24 -13.58
CA ILE A 55 10.81 -12.18 -14.51
C ILE A 55 12.32 -12.30 -14.72
N LEU A 56 12.73 -12.49 -15.97
CA LEU A 56 14.12 -12.64 -16.36
C LEU A 56 14.57 -11.41 -17.15
N PHE A 57 15.69 -10.81 -16.77
CA PHE A 57 16.33 -9.73 -17.49
C PHE A 57 17.57 -10.32 -18.14
N SER A 58 17.46 -10.76 -19.38
CA SER A 58 18.57 -11.33 -20.16
C SER A 58 18.58 -10.68 -21.55
N ASP A 59 19.68 -10.88 -22.30
CA ASP A 59 19.88 -10.26 -23.62
C ASP A 59 19.02 -10.88 -24.72
N ASP A 60 18.51 -12.10 -24.49
CA ASP A 60 17.74 -12.84 -25.48
C ASP A 60 16.28 -12.40 -25.49
N ILE A 61 15.81 -11.92 -26.65
CA ILE A 61 14.37 -11.79 -26.93
C ILE A 61 13.82 -13.21 -27.09
N VAL A 62 13.22 -13.75 -26.04
CA VAL A 62 12.62 -15.08 -26.12
C VAL A 62 11.24 -14.96 -26.75
N ARG A 63 11.08 -15.54 -27.95
CA ARG A 63 9.78 -15.63 -28.63
C ARG A 63 9.21 -17.02 -28.43
N HIS A 64 8.14 -17.12 -27.65
CA HIS A 64 7.41 -18.38 -27.48
C HIS A 64 6.07 -18.30 -28.23
N THR A 65 5.87 -19.18 -29.20
CA THR A 65 4.57 -19.33 -29.84
C THR A 65 3.75 -20.35 -29.06
N ILE A 66 2.66 -19.89 -28.43
CA ILE A 66 1.70 -20.78 -27.78
C ILE A 66 0.52 -21.00 -28.73
N ARG A 67 0.19 -22.27 -28.98
CA ARG A 67 -1.05 -22.67 -29.63
C ARG A 67 -2.16 -22.72 -28.58
N ILE A 68 -3.02 -21.71 -28.57
CA ILE A 68 -4.32 -21.78 -27.88
C ILE A 68 -5.33 -22.35 -28.93
N PRO A 69 -6.56 -22.81 -28.59
CA PRO A 69 -7.30 -23.88 -29.30
C PRO A 69 -7.27 -23.74 -30.84
N PRO A 70 -7.33 -24.84 -31.61
CA PRO A 70 -6.45 -25.22 -32.73
C PRO A 70 -6.18 -24.22 -33.87
N ASN A 71 -6.76 -23.02 -33.85
CA ASN A 71 -6.76 -22.06 -34.95
C ASN A 71 -6.13 -20.69 -34.59
N LYS A 72 -5.48 -20.52 -33.43
CA LYS A 72 -4.78 -19.25 -33.11
C LYS A 72 -3.41 -19.48 -32.47
N GLU A 73 -2.38 -19.20 -33.25
CA GLU A 73 -1.01 -19.07 -32.75
C GLU A 73 -0.85 -17.67 -32.15
N ILE A 74 -0.48 -17.60 -30.87
CA ILE A 74 -0.12 -16.34 -30.20
C ILE A 74 1.37 -16.37 -29.96
N THR A 75 2.09 -15.39 -30.54
CA THR A 75 3.50 -15.19 -30.25
C THR A 75 3.61 -14.32 -29.00
N ILE A 76 4.11 -14.88 -27.91
CA ILE A 76 4.50 -14.15 -26.71
C ILE A 76 5.96 -13.74 -26.90
N CYS A 77 6.18 -12.44 -26.99
CA CYS A 77 7.53 -11.87 -26.98
C CYS A 77 7.87 -11.50 -25.55
N GLU A 78 8.91 -12.11 -24.97
CA GLU A 78 9.50 -11.67 -23.72
C GLU A 78 10.71 -10.80 -24.06
N SER A 79 10.51 -9.49 -24.05
CA SER A 79 11.59 -8.51 -24.18
C SER A 79 11.93 -7.90 -22.83
N ARG A 80 13.15 -7.40 -22.69
CA ARG A 80 13.61 -6.72 -21.47
C ARG A 80 12.70 -5.55 -21.09
N GLU A 81 12.22 -4.78 -22.07
CA GLU A 81 11.29 -3.67 -21.86
C GLU A 81 9.96 -4.17 -21.29
N LEU A 82 9.41 -5.26 -21.84
CA LEU A 82 8.18 -5.88 -21.34
C LEU A 82 8.36 -6.40 -19.91
N ASN A 83 9.53 -6.90 -19.56
CA ASN A 83 9.86 -7.34 -18.20
C ASN A 83 9.99 -6.17 -17.22
N CYS A 84 10.53 -5.02 -17.65
CA CYS A 84 10.46 -3.78 -16.87
C CYS A 84 9.00 -3.35 -16.62
N PHE A 85 8.14 -3.38 -17.66
CA PHE A 85 6.72 -3.06 -17.50
C PHE A 85 6.01 -4.04 -16.58
N LYS A 86 6.32 -5.34 -16.68
CA LYS A 86 5.76 -6.40 -15.84
C LYS A 86 6.16 -6.20 -14.37
N LEU A 87 7.43 -5.92 -14.08
CA LEU A 87 7.92 -5.58 -12.74
C LEU A 87 7.16 -4.37 -12.17
N ILE A 88 7.09 -3.27 -12.93
CA ILE A 88 6.38 -2.06 -12.53
C ILE A 88 4.88 -2.32 -12.32
N LYS A 89 4.25 -3.18 -13.15
CA LYS A 89 2.84 -3.58 -13.00
C LYS A 89 2.61 -4.26 -11.65
N TYR A 90 3.50 -5.14 -11.21
CA TYR A 90 3.42 -5.74 -9.89
C TYR A 90 3.56 -4.71 -8.78
N ILE A 91 4.54 -3.80 -8.84
CA ILE A 91 4.71 -2.73 -7.84
C ILE A 91 3.45 -1.86 -7.75
N LYS A 92 2.91 -1.42 -8.90
CA LYS A 92 1.70 -0.59 -8.99
C LYS A 92 0.43 -1.28 -8.50
N SER A 93 0.44 -2.61 -8.37
CA SER A 93 -0.73 -3.37 -7.92
C SER A 93 -0.99 -3.26 -6.42
N ALA A 94 -0.05 -2.74 -5.64
CA ALA A 94 -0.18 -2.53 -4.20
C ALA A 94 -1.38 -1.63 -3.87
N ARG A 95 -2.22 -2.09 -2.93
CA ARG A 95 -3.46 -1.39 -2.54
C ARG A 95 -3.40 -0.83 -1.13
N GLU A 96 -2.77 -1.55 -0.23
CA GLU A 96 -2.78 -1.24 1.19
C GLU A 96 -1.39 -0.96 1.71
N THR A 97 -0.42 -1.81 1.40
CA THR A 97 0.95 -1.73 1.94
C THR A 97 2.00 -2.12 0.93
N LEU A 98 3.16 -1.47 1.01
CA LEU A 98 4.36 -1.83 0.27
C LEU A 98 5.56 -1.77 1.21
N ASP A 99 6.13 -2.94 1.52
CA ASP A 99 7.34 -3.05 2.33
C ASP A 99 8.51 -3.43 1.41
N VAL A 100 9.53 -2.57 1.34
CA VAL A 100 10.66 -2.69 0.40
C VAL A 100 11.95 -2.90 1.17
N CYS A 101 12.67 -3.98 0.88
CA CYS A 101 14.00 -4.22 1.41
C CYS A 101 14.97 -4.33 0.23
N MET A 102 15.75 -3.28 0.00
CA MET A 102 16.54 -3.16 -1.21
C MET A 102 17.93 -2.64 -0.90
N TYR A 103 18.95 -3.34 -1.40
CA TYR A 103 20.33 -2.92 -1.26
C TYR A 103 20.59 -1.54 -1.88
N LEU A 104 20.12 -1.33 -3.12
CA LEU A 104 20.33 -0.09 -3.87
C LEU A 104 19.07 0.31 -4.65
N ILE A 105 18.68 1.59 -4.55
CA ILE A 105 17.59 2.19 -5.33
C ILE A 105 18.12 3.43 -6.07
N THR A 106 18.26 3.33 -7.39
CA THR A 106 18.68 4.44 -8.26
C THR A 106 17.70 4.72 -9.40
N SER A 107 16.76 3.81 -9.71
CA SER A 107 15.76 4.03 -10.75
C SER A 107 14.78 5.12 -10.36
N THR A 108 14.67 6.13 -11.21
CA THR A 108 13.71 7.23 -11.06
C THR A 108 12.28 6.76 -11.36
N GLU A 109 12.12 5.81 -12.28
CA GLU A 109 10.82 5.25 -12.69
C GLU A 109 10.14 4.50 -11.55
N ILE A 110 10.88 3.64 -10.86
CA ILE A 110 10.40 2.89 -9.70
C ILE A 110 10.12 3.85 -8.54
N THR A 111 11.03 4.79 -8.28
CA THR A 111 10.88 5.82 -7.23
C THR A 111 9.58 6.62 -7.41
N GLU A 112 9.30 7.05 -8.65
CA GLU A 112 8.07 7.76 -8.98
C GLU A 112 6.82 6.90 -8.72
N GLN A 113 6.86 5.60 -9.00
CA GLN A 113 5.73 4.72 -8.67
C GLN A 113 5.52 4.57 -7.15
N ILE A 114 6.60 4.47 -6.38
CA ILE A 114 6.51 4.41 -4.91
C ILE A 114 5.85 5.67 -4.36
N ILE A 115 6.26 6.84 -4.84
CA ILE A 115 5.66 8.14 -4.45
C ILE A 115 4.16 8.15 -4.77
N ARG A 116 3.76 7.75 -5.99
CA ARG A 116 2.35 7.68 -6.41
C ARG A 116 1.52 6.70 -5.56
N LEU A 117 2.11 5.60 -5.11
CA LEU A 117 1.44 4.67 -4.20
C LEU A 117 1.23 5.32 -2.82
N GLY A 118 2.24 5.99 -2.29
CA GLY A 118 2.11 6.75 -1.04
C GLY A 118 1.03 7.84 -1.10
N GLN A 119 0.95 8.58 -2.22
CA GLN A 119 -0.12 9.55 -2.48
C GLN A 119 -1.51 8.91 -2.53
N LYS A 120 -1.61 7.64 -2.93
CA LYS A 120 -2.85 6.83 -2.89
C LYS A 120 -3.12 6.20 -1.51
N HIS A 121 -2.41 6.65 -0.47
CA HIS A 121 -2.50 6.12 0.90
C HIS A 121 -2.13 4.64 1.02
N VAL A 122 -1.23 4.15 0.17
CA VAL A 122 -0.51 2.89 0.41
C VAL A 122 0.56 3.16 1.47
N LEU A 123 0.62 2.32 2.50
CA LEU A 123 1.62 2.46 3.55
C LEU A 123 2.95 1.91 3.04
N VAL A 124 3.90 2.81 2.77
CA VAL A 124 5.22 2.46 2.24
C VAL A 124 6.26 2.48 3.34
N ARG A 125 6.98 1.35 3.49
CA ARG A 125 8.19 1.25 4.32
C ARG A 125 9.35 0.75 3.49
N ILE A 126 10.52 1.32 3.69
CA ILE A 126 11.73 1.02 2.92
C ILE A 126 12.89 0.80 3.89
N VAL A 127 13.56 -0.35 3.77
CA VAL A 127 14.83 -0.65 4.41
C VAL A 127 15.90 -0.70 3.34
N VAL A 128 16.95 0.09 3.52
CA VAL A 128 18.11 0.14 2.62
C VAL A 128 19.42 0.00 3.38
N ASP A 129 20.47 -0.39 2.66
CA ASP A 129 21.81 -0.45 3.20
C ASP A 129 22.33 0.96 3.53
N SER A 130 23.02 1.12 4.66
CA SER A 130 23.43 2.46 5.11
C SER A 130 24.46 3.13 4.21
N ASP A 131 25.32 2.34 3.60
CA ASP A 131 26.44 2.86 2.81
C ASP A 131 25.94 3.24 1.42
N MET A 132 25.03 2.44 0.87
CA MET A 132 24.41 2.70 -0.43
C MET A 132 23.26 3.71 -0.39
N ALA A 133 22.61 3.91 0.76
CA ALA A 133 21.46 4.80 0.87
C ALA A 133 21.73 6.23 0.38
N TYR A 134 22.90 6.78 0.67
CA TYR A 134 23.24 8.17 0.34
C TYR A 134 24.34 8.31 -0.71
N ALA A 135 24.79 7.20 -1.30
CA ALA A 135 25.73 7.21 -2.41
C ALA A 135 25.02 7.70 -3.70
N PRO A 136 25.53 8.72 -4.41
CA PRO A 136 24.99 9.09 -5.72
C PRO A 136 25.06 7.92 -6.70
N PRO A 137 24.03 7.67 -7.54
CA PRO A 137 22.80 8.43 -7.77
C PRO A 137 21.56 7.89 -7.03
N SER A 138 21.71 7.50 -5.75
CA SER A 138 20.60 6.97 -4.92
C SER A 138 19.39 7.91 -4.86
N GLN A 139 18.20 7.32 -4.90
CA GLN A 139 16.91 8.02 -4.82
C GLN A 139 16.36 8.14 -3.38
N ILE A 140 17.08 7.63 -2.37
CA ILE A 140 16.59 7.59 -0.99
C ILE A 140 16.32 8.98 -0.43
N LYS A 141 17.22 9.94 -0.66
CA LYS A 141 17.01 11.33 -0.23
C LYS A 141 15.70 11.91 -0.77
N ARG A 142 15.37 11.63 -2.03
CA ARG A 142 14.12 12.05 -2.68
C ARG A 142 12.90 11.36 -2.06
N LEU A 143 13.01 10.09 -1.67
CA LEU A 143 11.93 9.35 -1.01
C LEU A 143 11.67 9.88 0.40
N GLU A 144 12.73 10.25 1.14
CA GLU A 144 12.64 10.81 2.49
C GLU A 144 11.98 12.21 2.55
N GLU A 145 11.92 12.94 1.43
CA GLU A 145 11.19 14.23 1.34
C GLU A 145 9.67 14.05 1.53
N TYR A 146 9.14 12.85 1.29
CA TYR A 146 7.72 12.55 1.43
C TYR A 146 7.41 11.91 2.78
N SER A 147 6.76 12.67 3.66
CA SER A 147 6.40 12.23 5.03
C SER A 147 5.55 10.94 5.13
N PHE A 148 4.87 10.53 4.06
CA PHE A 148 4.09 9.28 4.02
C PHE A 148 4.93 8.06 3.63
N ILE A 149 6.20 8.25 3.24
CA ILE A 149 7.16 7.18 2.95
C ILE A 149 8.10 7.06 4.15
N GLN A 150 8.23 5.86 4.69
CA GLN A 150 9.11 5.60 5.82
C GLN A 150 10.37 4.93 5.32
N VAL A 151 11.54 5.53 5.56
CA VAL A 151 12.83 4.94 5.20
C VAL A 151 13.65 4.68 6.46
N GLN A 152 14.28 3.52 6.52
CA GLN A 152 15.28 3.17 7.52
C GLN A 152 16.54 2.66 6.84
N THR A 153 17.68 3.09 7.37
CA THR A 153 18.99 2.56 6.98
C THR A 153 19.43 1.50 7.97
N ASN A 154 19.94 0.39 7.46
CA ASN A 154 20.45 -0.69 8.30
C ASN A 154 21.97 -0.54 8.48
N LYS A 155 22.40 -0.04 9.64
CA LYS A 155 23.81 0.10 10.04
C LYS A 155 24.27 -1.09 10.89
N ARG A 156 24.22 -2.30 10.33
CA ARG A 156 24.75 -3.51 10.99
C ARG A 156 26.14 -3.83 10.46
N SER A 157 26.90 -4.62 11.23
CA SER A 157 28.22 -5.13 10.82
C SER A 157 28.16 -6.07 9.61
N ILE A 158 26.98 -6.58 9.28
CA ILE A 158 26.71 -7.47 8.16
C ILE A 158 25.90 -6.70 7.11
N LEU A 159 26.35 -6.79 5.85
CA LEU A 159 25.78 -6.13 4.68
C LEU A 159 24.29 -6.44 4.50
N MET A 160 23.45 -5.41 4.37
CA MET A 160 22.03 -5.57 4.05
C MET A 160 21.85 -5.76 2.54
N HIS A 161 22.16 -6.95 2.03
CA HIS A 161 22.18 -7.23 0.58
C HIS A 161 20.85 -7.75 0.02
N HIS A 162 19.77 -7.63 0.79
CA HIS A 162 18.45 -8.09 0.36
C HIS A 162 17.89 -7.25 -0.80
N LYS A 163 17.13 -7.94 -1.66
CA LYS A 163 16.45 -7.38 -2.83
C LYS A 163 15.10 -8.03 -2.93
N PHE A 164 14.19 -7.57 -2.09
CA PHE A 164 12.82 -8.03 -2.09
C PHE A 164 11.85 -6.90 -1.76
N CYS A 165 10.60 -7.08 -2.17
CA CYS A 165 9.51 -6.26 -1.66
C CYS A 165 8.27 -7.12 -1.44
N ILE A 166 7.46 -6.74 -0.47
CA ILE A 166 6.23 -7.40 -0.09
C ILE A 166 5.10 -6.45 -0.39
N VAL A 167 4.19 -6.88 -1.25
CA VAL A 167 3.00 -6.15 -1.65
C VAL A 167 1.82 -6.72 -0.89
N ASP A 168 1.08 -5.85 -0.19
CA ASP A 168 -0.15 -6.19 0.52
C ASP A 168 0.02 -7.38 1.51
N GLY A 169 1.15 -7.42 2.21
CA GLY A 169 1.49 -8.44 3.20
C GLY A 169 0.46 -8.51 4.35
N PRO A 170 -0.03 -9.70 4.75
CA PRO A 170 -1.05 -9.83 5.79
C PRO A 170 -0.68 -9.17 7.14
N LYS A 171 0.59 -9.24 7.57
CA LYS A 171 1.04 -8.59 8.81
C LYS A 171 1.11 -7.08 8.64
N ALA A 172 1.62 -6.60 7.51
CA ALA A 172 1.69 -5.18 7.21
C ALA A 172 0.28 -4.55 7.16
N ILE A 173 -0.68 -5.23 6.53
CA ILE A 173 -2.10 -4.80 6.49
C ILE A 173 -2.68 -4.78 7.90
N LYS A 174 -2.48 -5.85 8.68
CA LYS A 174 -2.96 -5.90 10.08
C LYS A 174 -2.40 -4.73 10.89
N ARG A 175 -1.11 -4.42 10.73
CA ARG A 175 -0.46 -3.26 11.34
C ARG A 175 -1.14 -1.95 10.90
N LYS A 176 -1.30 -1.72 9.59
CA LYS A 176 -2.00 -0.53 9.06
C LYS A 176 -3.41 -0.35 9.66
N LEU A 177 -4.18 -1.43 9.79
CA LEU A 177 -5.51 -1.40 10.40
C LEU A 177 -5.48 -1.05 11.88
N LEU A 178 -4.51 -1.58 12.64
CA LEU A 178 -4.31 -1.22 14.04
C LEU A 178 -3.95 0.27 14.18
N LEU A 179 -3.01 0.76 13.37
CA LEU A 179 -2.63 2.18 13.36
C LEU A 179 -3.83 3.08 13.13
N ARG A 180 -4.66 2.72 12.14
CA ARG A 180 -5.89 3.45 11.82
C ARG A 180 -6.88 3.45 13.01
N ALA A 181 -7.11 2.29 13.63
CA ALA A 181 -8.03 2.19 14.76
C ALA A 181 -7.54 3.02 15.97
N HIS A 182 -6.23 3.07 16.22
CA HIS A 182 -5.64 3.91 17.26
C HIS A 182 -5.75 5.40 16.93
N ALA A 183 -5.47 5.80 15.69
CA ALA A 183 -5.65 7.16 15.20
C ALA A 183 -7.11 7.64 15.39
N GLU A 184 -8.08 6.80 15.03
CA GLU A 184 -9.50 7.09 15.22
C GLU A 184 -9.86 7.25 16.71
N LYS A 185 -9.34 6.39 17.59
CA LYS A 185 -9.51 6.48 19.05
C LYS A 185 -8.85 7.69 19.70
N LEU A 186 -7.91 8.37 19.04
CA LEU A 186 -7.24 9.56 19.57
C LEU A 186 -7.88 10.85 19.05
N ASN A 187 -8.61 10.79 17.94
CA ASN A 187 -9.35 11.92 17.36
C ASN A 187 -10.67 12.23 18.11
N VAL A 188 -10.74 11.93 19.41
CA VAL A 188 -11.93 11.97 20.30
C VAL A 188 -12.56 13.37 20.42
N HIS A 189 -11.84 14.44 20.05
CA HIS A 189 -12.42 15.79 19.97
C HIS A 189 -13.35 16.01 18.77
N GLY A 190 -13.49 15.02 17.86
CA GLY A 190 -14.50 15.00 16.80
C GLY A 190 -15.78 14.21 17.15
N HIS A 191 -16.00 13.84 18.42
CA HIS A 191 -17.17 13.06 18.85
C HIS A 191 -18.42 13.92 19.04
N LEU A 192 -18.96 14.45 17.94
CA LEU A 192 -20.37 14.84 17.88
C LEU A 192 -21.12 14.32 16.65
N THR A 193 -20.46 13.64 15.70
CA THR A 193 -21.18 13.31 14.45
C THR A 193 -20.79 11.99 13.77
N ARG A 194 -20.64 10.89 14.52
CA ARG A 194 -20.85 9.57 13.90
C ARG A 194 -21.21 8.50 14.92
N LYS A 195 -22.43 7.95 14.78
CA LYS A 195 -22.83 6.69 15.43
C LYS A 195 -21.73 5.65 15.21
N ILE A 196 -21.09 5.25 16.30
CA ILE A 196 -20.12 4.17 16.35
C ILE A 196 -20.88 2.90 15.92
N THR A 197 -20.65 2.44 14.69
CA THR A 197 -20.94 1.06 14.33
C THR A 197 -19.72 0.26 14.77
N ASN A 198 -19.88 -0.58 15.79
CA ASN A 198 -18.85 -1.48 16.34
C ASN A 198 -18.43 -2.60 15.36
N GLN A 199 -18.43 -2.35 14.05
CA GLN A 199 -17.99 -3.31 13.06
C GLN A 199 -16.62 -2.87 12.55
N PHE A 200 -15.58 -3.61 12.95
CA PHE A 200 -14.31 -3.57 12.23
C PHE A 200 -14.62 -3.77 10.74
N PRO A 201 -14.11 -2.91 9.84
CA PRO A 201 -14.32 -3.11 8.41
C PRO A 201 -13.86 -4.52 8.07
N LYS A 202 -14.76 -5.33 7.49
CA LYS A 202 -14.45 -6.70 7.06
C LYS A 202 -13.19 -6.66 6.22
N ILE A 203 -12.12 -7.28 6.71
CA ILE A 203 -10.85 -7.39 5.99
C ILE A 203 -11.17 -8.11 4.68
N LYS A 204 -11.09 -7.40 3.56
CA LYS A 204 -11.11 -8.04 2.26
C LYS A 204 -9.89 -8.96 2.24
N ASN A 205 -10.11 -10.24 1.96
CA ASN A 205 -9.07 -11.25 1.96
C ASN A 205 -8.15 -11.02 0.75
N THR A 206 -7.26 -10.04 0.84
CA THR A 206 -6.27 -9.74 -0.19
C THR A 206 -5.07 -10.64 0.05
N LYS A 207 -4.80 -11.54 -0.91
CA LYS A 207 -3.57 -12.34 -0.90
C LYS A 207 -2.41 -11.42 -1.29
N GLY A 208 -1.60 -11.03 -0.31
CA GLY A 208 -0.31 -10.37 -0.57
C GLY A 208 0.65 -11.30 -1.29
N PHE A 209 1.70 -10.72 -1.86
CA PHE A 209 2.75 -11.46 -2.55
C PHE A 209 4.11 -10.81 -2.32
N VAL A 210 5.17 -11.56 -2.62
CA VAL A 210 6.55 -11.09 -2.51
C VAL A 210 7.21 -11.14 -3.88
N MET A 211 8.04 -10.15 -4.17
CA MET A 211 9.01 -10.17 -5.26
C MET A 211 10.40 -10.25 -4.66
N SER A 212 11.23 -11.22 -5.07
CA SER A 212 12.60 -11.35 -4.59
C SER A 212 13.51 -11.94 -5.66
N GLY A 213 14.77 -11.51 -5.69
CA GLY A 213 15.76 -12.08 -6.58
C GLY A 213 17.10 -11.34 -6.53
N SER A 214 17.76 -11.24 -7.67
CA SER A 214 19.08 -10.58 -7.79
C SER A 214 18.97 -9.10 -8.16
N LEU A 215 17.82 -8.66 -8.70
CA LEU A 215 17.62 -7.33 -9.26
C LEU A 215 17.60 -6.23 -8.18
N ASN A 216 18.57 -5.32 -8.23
CA ASN A 216 18.46 -4.01 -7.56
C ASN A 216 17.49 -3.10 -8.31
N TRP A 217 16.81 -2.18 -7.62
CA TRP A 217 15.95 -1.17 -8.27
C TRP A 217 16.79 -0.02 -8.85
N SER A 218 17.60 -0.36 -9.84
CA SER A 218 18.56 0.52 -10.51
C SER A 218 18.37 0.47 -12.02
N THR A 219 18.65 1.58 -12.71
CA THR A 219 18.59 1.64 -14.17
C THR A 219 19.51 0.61 -14.81
N GLN A 220 20.73 0.43 -14.26
CA GLN A 220 21.68 -0.57 -14.77
C GLN A 220 21.15 -2.00 -14.65
N ALA A 221 20.60 -2.39 -13.50
CA ALA A 221 20.06 -3.74 -13.33
C ALA A 221 18.89 -4.03 -14.29
N MET A 222 18.05 -3.04 -14.57
CA MET A 222 16.92 -3.20 -15.50
C MET A 222 17.34 -3.23 -16.97
N VAL A 223 18.43 -2.56 -17.35
CA VAL A 223 18.78 -2.32 -18.77
C VAL A 223 19.93 -3.20 -19.27
N SER A 224 20.92 -3.51 -18.43
CA SER A 224 22.19 -4.09 -18.90
C SER A 224 22.61 -5.38 -18.19
N ASN A 225 22.09 -5.66 -17.00
CA ASN A 225 22.52 -6.83 -16.23
C ASN A 225 21.69 -8.07 -16.60
N HIS A 226 22.25 -9.23 -16.27
CA HIS A 226 21.53 -10.49 -16.20
C HIS A 226 20.93 -10.65 -14.81
N GLU A 227 19.61 -10.48 -14.69
CA GLU A 227 18.92 -10.42 -13.40
C GLU A 227 17.68 -11.31 -13.40
N SER A 228 17.26 -11.75 -12.22
CA SER A 228 16.02 -12.50 -12.05
C SER A 228 15.22 -11.99 -10.87
N VAL A 229 13.90 -12.06 -11.00
CA VAL A 229 12.95 -11.76 -9.94
C VAL A 229 11.88 -12.85 -9.92
N ILE A 230 11.74 -13.51 -8.78
CA ILE A 230 10.64 -14.45 -8.52
C ILE A 230 9.51 -13.65 -7.88
N VAL A 231 8.28 -13.85 -8.37
CA VAL A 231 7.06 -13.29 -7.81
C VAL A 231 6.19 -14.43 -7.32
N THR A 232 5.89 -14.44 -6.02
CA THR A 232 5.04 -15.50 -5.44
C THR A 232 4.07 -15.00 -4.38
N SER A 233 2.84 -15.50 -4.43
CA SER A 233 1.82 -15.29 -3.39
C SER A 233 1.76 -16.46 -2.40
N HIS A 234 2.73 -17.38 -2.40
CA HIS A 234 2.71 -18.55 -1.54
C HIS A 234 2.80 -18.14 -0.05
N PRO A 235 1.80 -18.45 0.80
CA PRO A 235 1.68 -17.88 2.14
C PRO A 235 2.90 -18.13 3.05
N ASN A 236 3.52 -19.31 2.95
CA ASN A 236 4.68 -19.64 3.77
C ASN A 236 5.93 -18.83 3.37
N ILE A 237 6.06 -18.46 2.09
CA ILE A 237 7.19 -17.67 1.59
C ILE A 237 6.99 -16.22 2.00
N VAL A 238 5.80 -15.67 1.73
CA VAL A 238 5.43 -14.30 2.15
C VAL A 238 5.63 -14.12 3.65
N SER A 239 5.16 -15.05 4.47
CA SER A 239 5.30 -15.01 5.94
C SER A 239 6.77 -14.97 6.41
N LYS A 240 7.67 -15.68 5.72
CA LYS A 240 9.11 -15.66 6.04
C LYS A 240 9.74 -14.31 5.70
N PHE A 241 9.46 -13.75 4.52
CA PHE A 241 9.93 -12.42 4.15
C PHE A 241 9.36 -11.32 5.06
N GLU A 242 8.09 -11.43 5.47
CA GLU A 242 7.51 -10.50 6.45
C GLU A 242 8.24 -10.61 7.80
N LYS A 243 8.59 -11.81 8.27
CA LYS A 243 9.38 -11.96 9.51
C LYS A 243 10.74 -11.29 9.38
N GLU A 244 11.42 -11.50 8.25
CA GLU A 244 12.72 -10.89 8.01
C GLU A 244 12.62 -9.37 7.99
N PHE A 245 11.66 -8.82 7.24
CA PHE A 245 11.43 -7.37 7.16
C PHE A 245 11.21 -6.76 8.55
N GLU A 246 10.34 -7.35 9.37
CA GLU A 246 10.09 -6.83 10.73
C GLU A 246 11.32 -6.99 11.64
N SER A 247 12.23 -7.93 11.39
CA SER A 247 13.48 -8.05 12.16
C SER A 247 14.50 -6.94 11.83
N LEU A 248 14.44 -6.42 10.60
CA LEU A 248 15.26 -5.32 10.13
C LEU A 248 14.64 -3.97 10.49
N TRP A 249 13.32 -3.91 10.59
CA TRP A 249 12.58 -2.70 10.93
C TRP A 249 12.63 -2.41 12.43
N VAL A 250 13.35 -1.35 12.81
CA VAL A 250 13.40 -0.92 14.21
C VAL A 250 12.37 0.19 14.42
N GLU A 251 11.37 -0.04 15.26
CA GLU A 251 10.42 1.00 15.66
C GLU A 251 11.10 2.02 16.59
N ASN A 252 11.84 2.98 16.01
CA ASN A 252 12.45 4.07 16.77
C ASN A 252 11.57 5.34 16.71
N GLU A 253 11.36 5.92 17.89
CA GLU A 253 10.70 7.19 18.21
C GLU A 253 9.16 7.25 18.06
N PRO A 254 8.40 7.28 19.18
CA PRO A 254 6.98 7.60 19.20
C PRO A 254 6.64 8.95 18.53
N THR A 255 7.61 9.87 18.46
CA THR A 255 7.45 11.22 17.93
C THR A 255 7.35 11.28 16.40
N LYS A 256 8.14 10.49 15.65
CA LYS A 256 7.97 10.33 14.20
C LYS A 256 6.66 9.63 13.89
N PHE A 257 6.31 8.62 14.68
CA PHE A 257 5.06 7.87 14.55
C PHE A 257 3.81 8.71 14.86
N ALA A 258 3.86 9.60 15.86
CA ALA A 258 2.80 10.57 16.18
C ALA A 258 2.58 11.58 15.07
N MET A 259 3.68 12.18 14.59
CA MET A 259 3.68 13.09 13.45
C MET A 259 3.14 12.40 12.19
N HIS A 260 3.52 11.16 11.94
CA HIS A 260 3.06 10.39 10.78
C HIS A 260 1.60 9.96 10.90
N ALA A 261 1.14 9.53 12.07
CA ALA A 261 -0.27 9.27 12.33
C ALA A 261 -1.09 10.56 12.13
N LEU A 262 -0.59 11.71 12.59
CA LEU A 262 -1.21 13.01 12.38
C LEU A 262 -1.18 13.44 10.91
N THR A 263 -0.12 13.18 10.15
CA THR A 263 -0.05 13.50 8.71
C THR A 263 -0.93 12.57 7.88
N TRP A 264 -1.05 11.29 8.24
CA TRP A 264 -2.03 10.37 7.67
C TRP A 264 -3.46 10.77 8.03
N ILE A 265 -3.71 11.18 9.27
CA ILE A 265 -5.00 11.76 9.69
C ILE A 265 -5.28 13.05 8.90
N ARG A 266 -4.29 13.92 8.69
CA ARG A 266 -4.40 15.15 7.88
C ARG A 266 -4.71 14.85 6.42
N ALA A 267 -4.05 13.86 5.82
CA ALA A 267 -4.32 13.41 4.45
C ALA A 267 -5.67 12.69 4.31
N LEU A 268 -6.19 12.09 5.39
CA LEU A 268 -7.59 11.61 5.49
C LEU A 268 -8.59 12.76 5.76
N LYS A 269 -8.11 13.94 6.16
CA LYS A 269 -8.85 15.13 6.61
C LYS A 269 -8.71 16.33 5.64
N ASP A 270 -8.70 16.09 4.33
CA ASP A 270 -9.19 17.14 3.41
C ASP A 270 -10.68 17.46 3.65
N GLU A 271 -11.32 16.80 4.61
CA GLU A 271 -12.45 17.35 5.36
C GLU A 271 -12.13 17.50 6.87
N VAL A 272 -11.88 18.75 7.28
CA VAL A 272 -12.28 19.39 8.54
C VAL A 272 -11.38 19.28 9.81
N LEU A 273 -10.99 20.49 10.26
CA LEU A 273 -10.62 20.99 11.60
C LEU A 273 -9.16 20.97 12.08
N VAL A 274 -8.63 22.20 12.14
CA VAL A 274 -7.52 22.74 12.93
C VAL A 274 -7.83 22.60 14.42
N VAL A 275 -7.09 21.78 15.18
CA VAL A 275 -7.06 21.84 16.66
C VAL A 275 -5.65 21.57 17.20
N LYS A 276 -5.07 22.64 17.78
CA LYS A 276 -3.93 22.79 18.70
C LYS A 276 -2.90 21.63 18.80
N GLU A 277 -1.76 21.86 18.16
CA GLU A 277 -0.63 20.94 17.95
C GLU A 277 0.12 20.48 19.21
N ASN A 278 0.01 21.18 20.35
CA ASN A 278 0.93 20.94 21.49
C ASN A 278 0.43 19.96 22.57
N ILE A 279 -0.88 19.72 22.70
CA ILE A 279 -1.43 18.87 23.79
C ILE A 279 -1.51 17.38 23.37
N VAL A 280 -1.77 17.13 22.09
CA VAL A 280 -1.87 15.77 21.53
C VAL A 280 -0.50 15.08 21.51
N MET A 281 0.57 15.82 21.16
CA MET A 281 1.93 15.28 21.05
C MET A 281 2.47 14.73 22.37
N HIS A 282 2.28 15.46 23.48
CA HIS A 282 2.78 15.05 24.80
C HIS A 282 2.00 13.85 25.38
N THR A 283 0.69 13.79 25.13
CA THR A 283 -0.16 12.68 25.60
C THR A 283 0.06 11.42 24.77
N PHE A 284 0.35 11.58 23.46
CA PHE A 284 0.63 10.50 22.53
C PHE A 284 1.96 9.80 22.83
N ALA A 285 3.03 10.57 23.04
CA ALA A 285 4.36 10.01 23.32
C ALA A 285 4.38 9.19 24.61
N ASN A 286 3.71 9.67 25.67
CA ASN A 286 3.69 8.99 26.96
C ASN A 286 2.89 7.68 26.93
N LYS A 287 1.67 7.67 26.36
CA LYS A 287 0.85 6.45 26.30
C LYS A 287 1.40 5.38 25.35
N PHE A 288 2.17 5.78 24.34
CA PHE A 288 2.80 4.83 23.41
C PHE A 288 4.07 4.20 24.02
N LYS A 289 4.83 4.97 24.80
CA LYS A 289 5.97 4.46 25.58
C LYS A 289 5.52 3.35 26.55
N ASP A 290 4.42 3.57 27.27
CA ASP A 290 3.82 2.57 28.16
C ASP A 290 3.46 1.26 27.41
N MET A 291 3.03 1.36 26.15
CA MET A 291 2.63 0.20 25.33
C MET A 291 3.83 -0.62 24.82
N CYS A 292 4.94 0.04 24.46
CA CYS A 292 6.17 -0.66 24.08
C CYS A 292 6.81 -1.40 25.26
N GLU A 293 6.74 -0.82 26.46
CA GLU A 293 7.23 -1.45 27.70
C GLU A 293 6.37 -2.66 28.14
N VAL A 294 5.05 -2.62 27.90
CA VAL A 294 4.14 -3.76 28.17
C VAL A 294 4.39 -4.95 27.22
N ASN A 295 4.78 -4.71 25.96
CA ASN A 295 5.10 -5.81 25.03
C ASN A 295 6.48 -6.44 25.30
N GLN A 296 7.45 -5.69 25.81
CA GLN A 296 8.75 -6.25 26.21
C GLN A 296 8.65 -7.07 27.50
N SER A 297 7.84 -6.64 28.47
CA SER A 297 7.60 -7.40 29.71
C SER A 297 6.84 -8.71 29.48
N ALA A 298 5.99 -8.81 28.45
CA ALA A 298 5.32 -10.05 28.06
C ALA A 298 6.24 -11.10 27.41
N LEU A 299 7.40 -10.69 26.87
CA LEU A 299 8.42 -11.58 26.32
C LEU A 299 9.47 -12.03 27.36
N GLY A 300 9.57 -11.31 28.49
CA GLY A 300 10.52 -11.60 29.58
C GLY A 300 10.01 -12.55 30.68
N GLN A 301 8.77 -13.04 30.60
CA GLN A 301 8.20 -13.98 31.59
C GLN A 301 7.99 -15.41 31.08
N ARG A 302 8.65 -15.78 29.97
CA ARG A 302 8.85 -17.18 29.57
C ARG A 302 10.35 -17.47 29.45
N GLY A 303 11.04 -17.36 30.58
CA GLY A 303 12.37 -17.89 30.83
C GLY A 303 12.32 -18.69 32.12
#